data_AF-A0AAV5SPW9-F1
#
_entry.id   AF-A0AAV5SPW9-F1
#
_cell.length_a   1.000
_cell.length_b   1.000
_cell.length_c   1.000
_cell.angle_alpha   90.00
_cell.angle_beta   90.00
_cell.angle_gamma   90.00
#
_symmetry.space_group_name_H-M   'P 1'
#
loop_
_entity.id
_entity.type
_entity.pdbx_description
1 polymer ?
#
loop_
_entity_poly.entity_id
_entity_poly.type
_entity_poly.pdbx_seq_one_letter_code
_entity_poly.pdbx_strand_id
1 'polypeptide(L)'
;RSLIIAVRQYTGTQVDVVAYSMGSPIARKAILGGQCVDTREILGPPLTELVDTFLSVAGANYGSSLCIVPIPVGTCNRRTGLHCESTFLQDINQQRRYEGTHVFSVFSTSDDKVGFRSCGRPVSPIVGGTGYVAKTGLNHDHVMDNTKQLQLNFISKHSPI
;
A
#
# COMPACT_ATOMS: atom_id res chain seq x y z
N ARG A 1 6.90 -2.87 11.16
CA ARG A 1 8.34 -2.74 10.81
C ARG A 1 9.15 -3.96 11.26
N SER A 2 9.19 -4.29 12.56
CA SER A 2 10.05 -5.35 13.11
C SER A 2 9.90 -6.71 12.44
N LEU A 3 8.69 -7.07 11.98
CA LEU A 3 8.46 -8.32 11.24
C LEU A 3 9.27 -8.41 9.94
N ILE A 4 9.34 -7.33 9.15
CA ILE A 4 10.12 -7.30 7.88
C ILE A 4 11.60 -7.57 8.18
N ILE A 5 12.12 -6.93 9.23
CA ILE A 5 13.51 -7.09 9.66
C ILE A 5 13.77 -8.51 10.14
N ALA A 6 12.89 -9.05 10.99
CA ALA A 6 13.03 -10.38 11.55
C ALA A 6 13.03 -11.46 10.45
N VAL A 7 12.12 -11.36 9.47
CA VAL A 7 12.07 -12.31 8.35
C VAL A 7 13.34 -12.21 7.49
N ARG A 8 13.76 -11.00 7.11
CA ARG A 8 15.01 -10.78 6.35
C ARG A 8 16.24 -11.32 7.08
N GLN A 9 16.30 -11.14 8.40
CA GLN A 9 17.40 -11.66 9.22
C GLN A 9 17.37 -13.17 9.32
N TYR A 10 16.18 -13.77 9.43
CA TYR A 10 16.01 -15.21 9.50
C TYR A 10 16.35 -15.90 8.17
N THR A 11 15.90 -15.37 7.04
CA THR A 11 16.13 -15.98 5.72
C THR A 11 17.47 -15.60 5.10
N GLY A 12 18.06 -14.46 5.50
CA GLY A 12 19.27 -13.92 4.90
C GLY A 12 19.07 -13.31 3.51
N THR A 13 17.83 -13.24 3.01
CA THR A 13 17.47 -12.74 1.68
C THR A 13 16.58 -11.51 1.79
N GLN A 14 16.47 -10.74 0.69
CA GLN A 14 15.39 -9.76 0.57
C GLN A 14 14.02 -10.45 0.73
N VAL A 15 13.03 -9.67 1.17
CA VAL A 15 11.67 -10.16 1.40
C VAL A 15 10.70 -9.54 0.41
N ASP A 16 9.62 -10.25 0.16
CA ASP A 16 8.48 -9.74 -0.60
C ASP A 16 7.34 -9.36 0.35
N VAL A 17 6.74 -8.19 0.11
CA VAL A 17 5.67 -7.65 0.94
C VAL A 17 4.40 -7.55 0.09
N VAL A 18 3.46 -8.46 0.33
CA VAL A 18 2.10 -8.38 -0.21
C VAL A 18 1.21 -7.68 0.81
N ALA A 19 0.76 -6.48 0.50
CA ALA A 19 0.00 -5.64 1.41
C ALA A 19 -1.39 -5.34 0.87
N TYR A 20 -2.42 -5.79 1.59
CA TYR A 20 -3.82 -5.68 1.19
C TYR A 20 -4.54 -4.51 1.88
N SER A 21 -5.40 -3.80 1.15
CA SER A 21 -6.31 -2.79 1.72
C SER A 21 -5.57 -1.68 2.49
N MET A 22 -6.02 -1.35 3.70
CA MET A 22 -5.35 -0.47 4.65
C MET A 22 -3.92 -0.94 5.01
N GLY A 23 -3.63 -2.24 4.88
CA GLY A 23 -2.29 -2.79 5.10
C GLY A 23 -1.24 -2.21 4.16
N SER A 24 -1.63 -1.78 2.94
CA SER A 24 -0.72 -1.19 1.97
C SER A 24 -0.08 0.11 2.47
N PRO A 25 -0.83 1.20 2.79
CA PRO A 25 -0.21 2.41 3.31
C PRO A 25 0.48 2.20 4.68
N ILE A 26 0.01 1.27 5.52
CA ILE A 26 0.68 0.92 6.79
C ILE A 26 2.06 0.29 6.53
N ALA A 27 2.13 -0.69 5.63
CA ALA A 27 3.37 -1.34 5.26
C ALA A 27 4.34 -0.35 4.61
N ARG A 28 3.82 0.55 3.76
CA ARG A 28 4.60 1.66 3.20
C ARG A 28 5.23 2.53 4.29
N LYS A 29 4.48 2.96 5.31
CA LYS A 29 5.10 3.70 6.44
C LYS A 29 6.13 2.87 7.21
N ALA A 30 5.89 1.58 7.41
CA ALA A 30 6.83 0.69 8.06
C ALA A 30 8.15 0.53 7.27
N ILE A 31 8.09 0.59 5.93
CA ILE A 31 9.25 0.53 5.04
C ILE A 31 9.93 1.89 4.94
N LEU A 32 9.18 2.98 4.80
CA LEU A 32 9.71 4.35 4.76
C LEU A 32 10.49 4.68 6.03
N GLY A 33 9.98 4.23 7.18
CA GLY A 33 10.53 4.59 8.49
C GLY A 33 10.33 6.08 8.79
N GLY A 34 11.39 6.72 9.28
CA GLY A 34 11.37 8.12 9.68
C GLY A 34 10.50 8.36 10.91
N GLN A 35 9.95 9.57 11.03
CA GLN A 35 9.16 9.98 12.18
C GLN A 35 7.66 9.73 11.96
N CYS A 36 6.96 9.23 12.99
CA CYS A 36 5.50 9.10 12.99
C CYS A 36 4.82 10.49 13.04
N VAL A 37 3.82 10.71 12.19
CA VAL A 37 3.12 12.01 12.06
C VAL A 37 2.31 12.41 13.29
N ASP A 38 2.00 11.44 14.15
CA ASP A 38 1.17 11.61 15.34
C ASP A 38 1.98 11.59 16.64
N THR A 39 2.72 10.51 16.91
CA THR A 39 3.46 10.31 18.17
C THR A 39 4.85 10.92 18.16
N ARG A 40 5.37 11.27 16.97
CA ARG A 40 6.78 11.67 16.76
C ARG A 40 7.81 10.58 17.07
N GLU A 41 7.38 9.35 17.26
CA GLU A 41 8.26 8.19 17.39
C GLU A 41 9.14 8.04 16.13
N ILE A 42 10.40 7.64 16.32
CA ILE A 42 11.36 7.45 15.24
C ILE A 42 11.43 5.96 14.92
N LEU A 43 10.90 5.56 13.76
CA LEU A 43 10.86 4.18 13.29
C LEU A 43 12.23 3.68 12.78
N GLY A 44 13.19 4.59 12.57
CA GLY A 44 14.52 4.30 12.02
C GLY A 44 14.63 4.57 10.53
N PRO A 45 15.74 4.18 9.89
CA PRO A 45 15.97 4.40 8.47
C PRO A 45 15.04 3.55 7.59
N PRO A 46 14.89 3.92 6.30
CA PRO A 46 14.13 3.14 5.33
C PRO A 46 14.61 1.70 5.21
N LEU A 47 13.69 0.78 4.96
CA LEU A 47 13.95 -0.64 4.74
C LEU A 47 13.98 -1.01 3.24
N THR A 48 14.08 -0.03 2.34
CA THR A 48 14.02 -0.21 0.89
C THR A 48 14.92 -1.34 0.39
N GLU A 49 16.17 -1.36 0.83
CA GLU A 49 17.18 -2.37 0.44
C GLU A 49 16.85 -3.78 0.96
N LEU A 50 15.91 -3.93 1.90
CA LEU A 50 15.49 -5.22 2.44
C LEU A 50 14.31 -5.83 1.67
N VAL A 51 13.65 -5.05 0.81
CA VAL A 51 12.42 -5.46 0.12
C VAL A 51 12.72 -5.61 -1.37
N ASP A 52 12.56 -6.83 -1.89
CA ASP A 52 12.65 -7.06 -3.34
C ASP A 52 11.36 -6.56 -4.00
N THR A 53 10.23 -7.20 -3.71
CA THR A 53 8.94 -6.81 -4.29
C THR A 53 7.97 -6.29 -3.23
N PHE A 54 7.45 -5.08 -3.46
CA PHE A 54 6.27 -4.56 -2.77
C PHE A 54 5.04 -4.64 -3.67
N LEU A 55 4.06 -5.44 -3.28
CA LEU A 55 2.81 -5.61 -4.01
C LEU A 55 1.63 -5.06 -3.20
N SER A 56 1.04 -3.98 -3.69
CA SER A 56 -0.18 -3.40 -3.12
C SER A 56 -1.42 -4.03 -3.75
N VAL A 57 -2.22 -4.77 -2.98
CA VAL A 57 -3.48 -5.38 -3.42
C VAL A 57 -4.65 -4.57 -2.85
N ALA A 58 -5.50 -3.99 -3.70
CA ALA A 58 -6.60 -3.11 -3.30
C ALA A 58 -6.18 -2.01 -2.28
N GLY A 59 -4.96 -1.50 -2.39
CA GLY A 59 -4.39 -0.61 -1.38
C GLY A 59 -5.06 0.76 -1.32
N ALA A 60 -5.22 1.33 -0.12
CA ALA A 60 -5.73 2.69 0.09
C ALA A 60 -4.60 3.75 0.06
N ASN A 61 -3.77 3.73 -0.98
CA ASN A 61 -2.50 4.47 -1.02
C ASN A 61 -2.64 5.99 -1.09
N TYR A 62 -3.74 6.49 -1.64
CA TYR A 62 -4.06 7.93 -1.70
C TYR A 62 -5.43 8.25 -1.10
N GLY A 63 -5.95 7.34 -0.26
CA GLY A 63 -7.19 7.47 0.49
C GLY A 63 -8.20 6.37 0.21
N SER A 64 -9.40 6.53 0.74
CA SER A 64 -10.57 5.72 0.40
C SER A 64 -11.74 6.63 0.02
N SER A 65 -12.59 6.19 -0.90
CA SER A 65 -13.85 6.86 -1.23
C SER A 65 -14.79 6.94 -0.02
N LEU A 66 -14.77 5.91 0.85
CA LEU A 66 -15.55 5.88 2.09
C LEU A 66 -15.11 6.93 3.12
N CYS A 67 -13.93 7.52 2.97
CA CYS A 67 -13.44 8.56 3.87
C CYS A 67 -13.80 9.99 3.45
N ILE A 68 -14.59 10.15 2.39
CA ILE A 68 -15.15 11.44 1.96
C ILE A 68 -16.63 11.56 2.32
N VAL A 69 -17.31 10.44 2.60
CA VAL A 69 -18.67 10.47 3.12
C VAL A 69 -18.66 10.85 4.60
N PRO A 70 -19.67 11.60 5.09
CA PRO A 70 -19.74 12.08 6.47
C PRO A 70 -20.14 10.96 7.45
N ILE A 71 -19.46 9.81 7.39
CA ILE A 71 -19.60 8.73 8.35
C ILE A 71 -18.43 8.86 9.33
N PRO A 72 -18.68 9.01 10.64
CA PRO A 72 -17.63 9.16 11.64
C PRO A 72 -16.93 7.80 11.87
N VAL A 73 -16.10 7.39 10.92
CA VAL A 73 -15.21 6.23 11.05
C VAL A 73 -13.85 6.73 11.49
N GLY A 74 -13.33 6.24 12.62
CA GLY A 74 -12.04 6.67 13.16
C GLY A 74 -10.87 6.48 12.17
N THR A 75 -10.99 5.52 11.25
CA THR A 75 -10.02 5.26 10.17
C THR A 75 -9.98 6.36 9.11
N CYS A 76 -10.95 7.30 9.07
CA CYS A 76 -11.03 8.39 8.10
C CYS A 76 -10.56 9.74 8.65
N ASN A 77 -9.87 9.76 9.78
CA ASN A 77 -9.36 11.00 10.35
C ASN A 77 -8.26 11.64 9.48
N ARG A 78 -8.11 12.97 9.54
CA ARG A 78 -7.12 13.73 8.73
C ARG A 78 -5.68 13.70 9.26
N ARG A 79 -5.41 13.02 10.38
CA ARG A 79 -4.05 12.92 10.94
C ARG A 79 -3.38 11.62 10.52
N THR A 80 -3.95 10.49 10.93
CA THR A 80 -3.43 9.13 10.72
C THR A 80 -4.33 8.25 9.86
N GLY A 81 -5.48 8.76 9.42
CA GLY A 81 -6.47 8.00 8.68
C GLY A 81 -6.28 8.00 7.16
N LEU A 82 -7.30 7.48 6.48
CA LEU A 82 -7.37 7.27 5.03
C LEU A 82 -8.18 8.37 4.31
N HIS A 83 -8.43 9.51 4.97
CA HIS A 83 -8.87 10.71 4.24
C HIS A 83 -7.78 11.11 3.26
N CYS A 84 -8.12 11.43 2.01
CA CYS A 84 -7.15 11.67 0.94
C CYS A 84 -6.12 12.78 1.23
N GLU A 85 -6.47 13.71 2.13
CA GLU A 85 -5.64 14.82 2.61
C GLU A 85 -4.97 14.53 3.96
N SER A 86 -5.00 13.29 4.47
CA SER A 86 -4.45 13.00 5.79
C SER A 86 -2.94 13.22 5.83
N THR A 87 -2.43 13.72 6.97
CA THR A 87 -0.99 13.94 7.15
C THR A 87 -0.19 12.65 6.92
N PHE A 88 -0.72 11.52 7.39
CA PHE A 88 -0.14 10.20 7.15
C PHE A 88 -0.02 9.85 5.66
N LEU A 89 -1.08 10.03 4.88
CA LEU A 89 -1.03 9.74 3.45
C LEU A 89 -0.15 10.74 2.70
N GLN A 90 -0.10 12.01 3.15
CA GLN A 90 0.83 12.98 2.58
C GLN A 90 2.28 12.56 2.85
N ASP A 91 2.62 12.18 4.08
CA ASP A 91 3.96 11.73 4.48
C ASP A 91 4.47 10.57 3.62
N ILE A 92 3.69 9.48 3.53
CA ILE A 92 4.11 8.29 2.76
C ILE A 92 4.15 8.51 1.24
N ASN A 93 3.51 9.57 0.73
CA ASN A 93 3.47 9.88 -0.71
C ASN A 93 4.39 11.05 -1.11
N GLN A 94 5.08 11.69 -0.15
CA GLN A 94 6.11 12.71 -0.45
C GLN A 94 7.36 12.10 -1.08
N GLN A 95 7.67 10.84 -0.74
CA GLN A 95 8.73 10.06 -1.35
C GLN A 95 8.16 9.04 -2.33
N ARG A 96 8.96 8.67 -3.33
CA ARG A 96 8.56 7.70 -4.36
C ARG A 96 9.59 6.58 -4.42
N ARG A 97 9.11 5.37 -4.73
CA ARG A 97 9.95 4.17 -4.98
C ARG A 97 10.81 3.72 -3.80
N TYR A 98 10.42 4.04 -2.57
CA TYR A 98 11.13 3.56 -1.38
C TYR A 98 10.61 2.19 -0.92
N GLU A 99 9.51 1.69 -1.50
CA GLU A 99 8.83 0.50 -1.03
C GLU A 99 9.64 -0.80 -1.26
N GLY A 100 10.52 -0.82 -2.25
CA GLY A 100 11.38 -1.95 -2.61
C GLY A 100 11.95 -1.81 -4.02
N THR A 101 12.70 -2.81 -4.49
CA THR A 101 13.25 -2.87 -5.85
C THR A 101 12.15 -2.80 -6.92
N HIS A 102 11.08 -3.59 -6.71
CA HIS A 102 9.92 -3.70 -7.58
C HIS A 102 8.66 -3.28 -6.83
N VAL A 103 7.86 -2.37 -7.40
CA VAL A 103 6.65 -1.84 -6.77
C VAL A 103 5.46 -2.01 -7.69
N PHE A 104 4.51 -2.86 -7.30
CA PHE A 104 3.34 -3.19 -8.09
C PHE A 104 2.03 -2.84 -7.39
N SER A 105 0.97 -2.67 -8.17
CA SER A 105 -0.38 -2.48 -7.65
C SER A 105 -1.40 -3.33 -8.41
N VAL A 106 -2.27 -4.05 -7.69
CA VAL A 106 -3.43 -4.74 -8.23
C VAL A 106 -4.67 -4.15 -7.58
N PHE A 107 -5.62 -3.65 -8.37
CA PHE A 107 -6.83 -3.01 -7.83
C PHE A 107 -8.00 -3.17 -8.79
N SER A 108 -9.20 -2.81 -8.34
CA SER A 108 -10.43 -2.84 -9.15
C SER A 108 -11.07 -1.46 -9.20
N THR A 109 -11.64 -1.10 -10.36
CA THR A 109 -12.49 0.10 -10.46
C THR A 109 -13.85 -0.09 -9.79
N SER A 110 -14.23 -1.35 -9.49
CA SER A 110 -15.46 -1.74 -8.80
C SER A 110 -15.26 -2.06 -7.31
N ASP A 111 -14.11 -1.68 -6.75
CA ASP A 111 -13.83 -1.83 -5.32
C ASP A 111 -14.85 -1.03 -4.49
N ASP A 112 -15.56 -1.71 -3.59
CA ASP A 112 -16.68 -1.17 -2.80
C ASP A 112 -16.27 -0.66 -1.41
N LYS A 113 -15.00 -0.83 -1.01
CA LYS A 113 -14.48 -0.37 0.30
C LYS A 113 -13.42 0.72 0.16
N VAL A 114 -12.37 0.48 -0.61
CA VAL A 114 -11.36 1.50 -0.90
C VAL A 114 -11.86 2.44 -1.99
N GLY A 115 -12.65 1.92 -2.93
CA GLY A 115 -13.11 2.69 -4.07
C GLY A 115 -12.03 2.87 -5.13
N PHE A 116 -12.43 3.40 -6.28
CA PHE A 116 -11.49 3.72 -7.35
C PHE A 116 -10.85 5.09 -7.19
N ARG A 117 -11.64 6.11 -6.79
CA ARG A 117 -11.19 7.51 -6.71
C ARG A 117 -11.60 8.18 -5.42
N SER A 118 -10.75 9.09 -4.95
CA SER A 118 -11.00 10.00 -3.85
C SER A 118 -10.27 11.31 -4.15
N CYS A 119 -10.92 12.45 -3.88
CA CYS A 119 -10.35 13.78 -4.11
C CYS A 119 -9.80 13.97 -5.53
N GLY A 120 -10.58 13.52 -6.52
CA GLY A 120 -10.27 13.69 -7.94
C GLY A 120 -9.19 12.74 -8.49
N ARG A 121 -8.59 11.84 -7.71
CA ARG A 121 -7.50 10.96 -8.16
C ARG A 121 -7.76 9.48 -7.87
N PRO A 122 -7.17 8.54 -8.65
CA PRO A 122 -7.13 7.13 -8.29
C PRO A 122 -6.48 6.91 -6.94
N VAL A 123 -7.02 6.00 -6.12
CA VAL A 123 -6.52 5.81 -4.74
C VAL A 123 -5.56 4.65 -4.57
N SER A 124 -5.66 3.63 -5.40
CA SER A 124 -4.87 2.41 -5.26
C SER A 124 -3.52 2.36 -5.96
N PRO A 125 -3.34 2.83 -7.20
CA PRO A 125 -2.04 2.70 -7.86
C PRO A 125 -0.98 3.59 -7.18
N ILE A 126 0.17 3.02 -6.84
CA ILE A 126 1.31 3.76 -6.29
C ILE A 126 1.99 4.54 -7.42
N VAL A 127 1.97 5.89 -7.34
CA VAL A 127 2.62 6.76 -8.33
C VAL A 127 4.12 6.52 -8.35
N GLY A 128 4.66 6.27 -9.56
CA GLY A 128 6.07 5.96 -9.76
C GLY A 128 6.45 4.50 -9.49
N GLY A 129 5.50 3.64 -9.15
CA GLY A 129 5.73 2.19 -9.07
C GLY A 129 6.13 1.58 -10.42
N THR A 130 6.70 0.38 -10.38
CA THR A 130 7.12 -0.40 -11.55
C THR A 130 5.96 -0.69 -12.50
N GLY A 131 4.78 -0.99 -11.97
CA GLY A 131 3.60 -1.27 -12.80
C GLY A 131 2.33 -1.50 -12.00
N TYR A 132 1.21 -1.64 -12.70
CA TYR A 132 -0.06 -1.98 -12.08
C TYR A 132 -0.97 -2.80 -13.00
N VAL A 133 -1.92 -3.49 -12.40
CA VAL A 133 -3.05 -4.13 -13.10
C VAL A 133 -4.35 -3.63 -12.50
N ALA A 134 -5.15 -2.97 -13.33
CA ALA A 134 -6.51 -2.58 -13.00
C ALA A 134 -7.49 -3.66 -13.48
N LYS A 135 -8.39 -4.09 -12.58
CA LYS A 135 -9.51 -4.98 -12.88
C LYS A 135 -10.82 -4.19 -12.87
N THR A 136 -11.87 -4.82 -13.38
CA THR A 136 -13.25 -4.33 -13.32
C THR A 136 -14.13 -5.46 -12.78
N GLY A 137 -15.26 -5.14 -12.16
CA GLY A 137 -16.24 -6.12 -11.67
C GLY A 137 -15.83 -6.91 -10.42
N LEU A 138 -14.65 -6.64 -9.85
CA LEU A 138 -14.23 -7.22 -8.56
C LEU A 138 -14.56 -6.23 -7.43
N ASN A 139 -15.29 -6.69 -6.42
CA ASN A 139 -15.40 -5.99 -5.14
C ASN A 139 -14.07 -6.08 -4.37
N HIS A 140 -13.97 -5.42 -3.21
CA HIS A 140 -12.72 -5.32 -2.47
C HIS A 140 -12.08 -6.69 -2.17
N ASP A 141 -12.87 -7.62 -1.63
CA ASP A 141 -12.39 -8.94 -1.21
C ASP A 141 -12.06 -9.83 -2.42
N HIS A 142 -12.81 -9.71 -3.51
CA HIS A 142 -12.52 -10.40 -4.78
C HIS A 142 -11.19 -9.93 -5.40
N VAL A 143 -10.72 -8.70 -5.17
CA VAL A 143 -9.38 -8.30 -5.63
C VAL A 143 -8.33 -9.17 -4.97
N MET A 144 -8.43 -9.43 -3.67
CA MET A 144 -7.50 -10.32 -2.97
C MET A 144 -7.67 -11.78 -3.43
N ASP A 145 -8.90 -12.27 -3.47
CA ASP A 145 -9.15 -13.69 -3.66
C ASP A 145 -9.00 -14.18 -5.10
N ASN A 146 -9.43 -13.37 -6.07
CA ASN A 146 -9.50 -13.78 -7.47
C ASN A 146 -8.23 -13.38 -8.26
N THR A 147 -7.26 -12.73 -7.62
CA THR A 147 -6.00 -12.34 -8.27
C THR A 147 -4.77 -13.07 -7.71
N LYS A 148 -4.94 -14.14 -6.93
CA LYS A 148 -3.82 -14.91 -6.31
C LYS A 148 -2.73 -15.30 -7.31
N GLN A 149 -3.09 -15.79 -8.49
CA GLN A 149 -2.09 -16.13 -9.52
C GLN A 149 -1.33 -14.90 -10.01
N LEU A 150 -2.01 -13.77 -10.19
CA LEU A 150 -1.38 -12.51 -10.57
C LEU A 150 -0.45 -11.99 -9.47
N GLN A 151 -0.87 -12.11 -8.20
CA GLN A 151 -0.03 -11.76 -7.06
C GLN A 151 1.25 -12.62 -7.04
N LEU A 152 1.10 -13.94 -7.23
CA LEU A 152 2.24 -14.86 -7.32
C LEU A 152 3.17 -14.53 -8.50
N ASN A 153 2.63 -14.17 -9.67
CA ASN A 153 3.43 -13.79 -10.83
C ASN A 153 4.28 -12.54 -10.54
N PHE A 154 3.72 -11.53 -9.86
CA PHE A 154 4.48 -10.34 -9.50
C PHE A 154 5.62 -10.64 -8.52
N ILE A 155 5.39 -11.55 -7.57
CA ILE A 155 6.42 -11.95 -6.61
C ILE A 155 7.52 -12.81 -7.25
N SER A 156 7.13 -13.77 -8.10
CA SER A 156 8.08 -14.76 -8.64
C SER A 156 8.74 -14.38 -9.97
N LYS A 157 8.13 -13.47 -10.74
CA LYS A 157 8.56 -13.11 -12.10
C LYS A 157 8.65 -11.60 -12.33
N HIS A 158 8.24 -10.77 -11.37
CA HIS A 158 8.13 -9.31 -11.52
C HIS A 158 7.28 -8.90 -12.75
N SER A 159 6.32 -9.74 -13.12
CA SER A 159 5.49 -9.62 -14.34
C SER A 159 4.05 -10.04 -14.05
N PRO A 160 3.04 -9.49 -14.76
CA PRO A 160 1.65 -9.93 -14.60
C PRO A 160 1.37 -11.32 -15.18
N ILE A 161 2.24 -11.82 -16.06
CA ILE A 161 2.16 -13.13 -16.75
C ILE A 161 3.40 -13.97 -16.46
#